data_AF-A2H062-F1
#
_entry.id   AF-A2H062-F1
#
_cell.length_a   1.000
_cell.length_b   1.000
_cell.length_c   1.000
_cell.angle_alpha   90.00
_cell.angle_beta   90.00
_cell.angle_gamma   90.00
#
_symmetry.space_group_name_H-M   'P 1'
#
loop_
_entity.id
_entity.type
_entity.pdbx_description
1 polymer ?
#
loop_
_entity_poly.entity_id
_entity_poly.type
_entity_poly.pdbx_seq_one_letter_code
_entity_poly.pdbx_strand_id
1 'polypeptide(L)'
;MNKDCDMVYKNISDIYKSEEFKTYDNIVSLAAKCVWQIRDKDRRGKIWNEQIKPTAFELKKTIDALVVLAGKVSEYNAKMNPQCSKCKAAIRKYNYSVKEIERMRNDYADLKKEVEKPAENKMNMLEFLNKNYPTVDDFLLSDVKKKYKETFGIVKTFDILSEEIEATKLFKVSRIHNVYHVKRL
;
A
#
# COMPACT_ATOMS: atom_id res chain seq x y z
N MET A 1 12.76 -23.01 -25.06
CA MET A 1 11.53 -22.18 -25.16
C MET A 1 11.31 -21.49 -23.83
N ASN A 2 10.84 -20.24 -23.87
CA ASN A 2 10.61 -19.44 -22.66
C ASN A 2 9.29 -19.87 -22.02
N LYS A 3 9.37 -20.50 -20.84
CA LYS A 3 8.23 -21.08 -20.11
C LYS A 3 7.08 -20.10 -19.89
N ASP A 4 7.39 -18.81 -19.76
CA ASP A 4 6.39 -17.76 -19.59
C ASP A 4 5.66 -17.47 -20.91
N CYS A 5 6.35 -17.48 -22.05
CA CYS A 5 5.74 -17.37 -23.37
C CYS A 5 4.81 -18.56 -23.63
N ASP A 6 5.25 -19.79 -23.33
CA ASP A 6 4.44 -21.00 -23.52
C ASP A 6 3.16 -20.96 -22.69
N MET A 7 3.21 -20.37 -21.50
CA MET A 7 2.05 -20.18 -20.62
C MET A 7 1.07 -19.14 -21.17
N VAL A 8 1.55 -18.02 -21.71
CA VAL A 8 0.71 -17.03 -22.39
C VAL A 8 0.00 -17.66 -23.59
N TYR A 9 0.73 -18.39 -24.44
CA TYR A 9 0.14 -19.08 -25.60
C TYR A 9 -0.93 -20.09 -25.19
N LYS A 10 -0.68 -20.85 -24.11
CA LYS A 10 -1.66 -21.78 -23.56
C LYS A 10 -2.92 -21.05 -23.09
N ASN A 11 -2.79 -19.99 -22.29
CA ASN A 11 -3.92 -19.22 -21.79
C ASN A 11 -4.76 -18.62 -22.93
N ILE A 12 -4.10 -18.09 -23.97
CA ILE A 12 -4.77 -17.58 -25.17
C ILE A 12 -5.52 -18.72 -25.88
N SER A 13 -4.88 -19.87 -26.09
CA SER A 13 -5.52 -21.05 -26.68
C SER A 13 -6.74 -21.51 -25.89
N ASP A 14 -6.65 -21.51 -24.55
CA ASP A 14 -7.74 -21.95 -23.68
C ASP A 14 -8.95 -21.00 -23.77
N ILE A 15 -8.73 -19.69 -23.92
CA ILE A 15 -9.80 -18.72 -24.22
C ILE A 15 -10.47 -19.05 -25.55
N TYR A 16 -9.69 -19.20 -26.63
CA TYR A 16 -10.27 -19.46 -27.96
C TYR A 16 -11.04 -20.78 -28.05
N LYS A 17 -10.68 -21.78 -27.25
CA LYS A 17 -11.37 -23.07 -27.20
C LYS A 17 -12.63 -23.07 -26.33
N SER A 18 -12.82 -22.02 -25.52
CA SER A 18 -13.90 -21.94 -24.53
C SER A 18 -15.28 -21.83 -25.17
N GLU A 19 -16.32 -22.32 -24.48
CA GLU A 19 -17.71 -22.22 -24.96
C GLU A 19 -18.18 -20.76 -25.03
N GLU A 20 -17.70 -19.93 -24.11
CA GLU A 20 -18.03 -18.52 -24.03
C GLU A 20 -17.46 -17.76 -25.24
N PHE A 21 -16.23 -18.08 -25.66
CA PHE A 21 -15.66 -17.51 -26.87
C PHE A 21 -16.45 -17.93 -28.12
N LYS A 22 -16.82 -19.21 -28.22
CA LYS A 22 -17.67 -19.70 -29.33
C LYS A 22 -19.04 -19.01 -29.35
N THR A 23 -19.63 -18.76 -28.18
CA THR A 23 -20.90 -18.04 -28.06
C THR A 23 -20.79 -16.60 -28.55
N TYR A 24 -19.72 -15.91 -28.15
CA TYR A 24 -19.39 -14.57 -28.65
C TYR A 24 -19.14 -14.56 -30.17
N ASP A 25 -18.31 -15.47 -30.66
CA ASP A 25 -17.91 -15.57 -32.07
C ASP A 25 -19.11 -15.84 -32.99
N ASN A 26 -20.08 -16.64 -32.53
CA ASN A 26 -21.32 -16.87 -33.25
C ASN A 26 -22.11 -15.57 -33.47
N ILE A 27 -22.22 -14.69 -32.48
CA ILE A 27 -22.91 -13.40 -32.63
C ILE A 27 -22.14 -12.47 -33.58
N VAL A 28 -20.82 -12.41 -33.45
CA VAL A 28 -19.97 -11.59 -34.35
C VAL A 28 -20.12 -12.08 -35.80
N SER A 29 -20.10 -13.39 -36.01
CA SER A 29 -20.30 -14.01 -37.33
C SER A 29 -21.69 -13.73 -37.91
N LEU A 30 -22.74 -13.78 -37.09
CA LEU A 30 -24.10 -13.43 -37.52
C LEU A 30 -24.19 -11.95 -37.92
N ALA A 31 -23.61 -11.05 -37.13
CA ALA A 31 -23.58 -9.62 -37.44
C ALA A 31 -22.81 -9.34 -38.74
N ALA A 32 -21.64 -9.95 -38.92
CA ALA A 32 -20.84 -9.84 -40.14
C ALA A 32 -21.59 -10.36 -41.38
N LYS A 33 -22.26 -11.51 -41.25
CA LYS A 33 -23.09 -12.08 -42.32
C LYS A 33 -24.25 -11.15 -42.69
N CYS A 34 -24.93 -10.58 -41.70
CA CYS A 34 -26.01 -9.62 -41.91
C CYS A 34 -25.52 -8.39 -42.70
N VAL A 35 -24.41 -7.77 -42.26
CA VAL A 35 -23.79 -6.64 -42.96
C VAL A 35 -23.40 -7.00 -44.39
N TRP A 36 -22.79 -8.17 -44.59
CA TRP A 36 -22.39 -8.62 -45.93
C TRP A 36 -23.58 -8.81 -46.87
N GLN A 37 -24.66 -9.42 -46.40
CA GLN A 37 -25.88 -9.62 -47.19
C GLN A 37 -26.55 -8.29 -47.55
N ILE A 38 -26.67 -7.35 -46.60
CA ILE A 38 -27.21 -6.02 -46.86
C ILE A 38 -26.40 -5.35 -47.98
N ARG A 39 -25.06 -5.34 -47.84
CA ARG A 39 -24.16 -4.76 -48.84
C ARG A 39 -24.28 -5.42 -50.22
N ASP A 40 -24.39 -6.75 -50.28
CA ASP A 40 -24.53 -7.47 -51.55
C ASP A 40 -25.87 -7.18 -52.23
N LYS A 41 -26.98 -7.08 -51.48
CA LYS A 41 -28.29 -6.73 -52.02
C LYS A 41 -28.32 -5.28 -52.52
N ASP A 42 -27.79 -4.36 -51.72
CA ASP A 42 -27.68 -2.93 -52.07
C ASP A 42 -26.85 -2.71 -53.34
N ARG A 43 -25.68 -3.36 -53.44
CA ARG A 43 -24.83 -3.33 -54.64
C ARG A 43 -25.57 -3.81 -55.90
N ARG A 44 -26.55 -4.71 -55.75
CA ARG A 44 -27.36 -5.26 -56.86
C ARG A 44 -28.64 -4.47 -57.10
N GLY A 45 -28.87 -3.36 -56.40
CA GLY A 45 -30.11 -2.57 -56.48
C GLY A 45 -31.35 -3.33 -55.97
N LYS A 46 -31.15 -4.30 -55.07
CA LYS A 46 -32.24 -5.13 -54.50
C LYS A 46 -32.52 -4.72 -53.06
N ILE A 47 -33.80 -4.74 -52.69
CA ILE A 47 -34.23 -4.48 -51.31
C ILE A 47 -33.91 -5.71 -50.43
N TRP A 48 -33.36 -5.47 -49.25
CA TRP A 48 -33.11 -6.49 -48.24
C TRP A 48 -34.30 -6.58 -47.27
N ASN A 49 -34.95 -7.73 -47.21
CA ASN A 49 -36.15 -7.99 -46.39
C ASN A 49 -35.93 -9.10 -45.34
N GLU A 50 -34.72 -9.66 -45.25
CA GLU A 50 -34.42 -10.72 -44.28
C GLU A 50 -34.23 -10.12 -42.88
N GLN A 51 -34.46 -10.92 -41.83
CA GLN A 51 -34.23 -10.48 -40.45
C GLN A 51 -33.25 -11.43 -39.78
N ILE A 52 -31.96 -11.05 -39.77
CA ILE A 52 -30.94 -11.71 -38.96
C ILE A 52 -30.77 -10.89 -37.68
N LYS A 53 -31.74 -11.03 -36.77
CA LYS A 53 -31.69 -10.41 -35.45
C LYS A 53 -31.55 -11.51 -34.40
N PRO A 54 -30.48 -11.50 -33.58
CA PRO A 54 -30.39 -12.37 -32.43
C PRO A 54 -31.58 -12.16 -31.49
N THR A 55 -32.11 -13.24 -30.95
CA THR A 55 -33.16 -13.19 -29.93
C THR A 55 -32.64 -12.50 -28.66
N ALA A 56 -33.56 -11.97 -27.84
CA ALA A 56 -33.19 -11.39 -26.55
C ALA A 56 -32.44 -12.39 -25.64
N PHE A 57 -32.79 -13.67 -25.75
CA PHE A 57 -32.12 -14.76 -25.04
C PHE A 57 -30.67 -14.95 -25.52
N GLU A 58 -30.43 -14.99 -26.84
CA GLU A 58 -29.07 -15.11 -27.40
C GLU A 58 -28.20 -13.90 -27.06
N LEU A 59 -28.78 -12.70 -27.06
CA LEU A 59 -28.08 -11.48 -26.62
C LEU A 59 -27.68 -11.59 -25.15
N LYS A 60 -28.60 -12.00 -24.27
CA LYS A 60 -28.29 -12.20 -22.85
C LYS A 60 -27.20 -13.25 -22.65
N LYS A 61 -27.32 -14.41 -23.30
CA LYS A 61 -26.31 -15.48 -23.25
C LYS A 61 -24.93 -14.97 -23.68
N THR A 62 -24.87 -14.09 -24.67
CA THR A 62 -23.61 -13.52 -25.18
C THR A 62 -23.03 -12.47 -24.23
N ILE A 63 -23.88 -11.66 -23.60
CA ILE A 63 -23.44 -10.74 -22.53
C ILE A 63 -22.84 -11.54 -21.38
N ASP A 64 -23.51 -12.61 -20.93
CA ASP A 64 -23.02 -13.48 -19.86
C ASP A 64 -21.68 -14.13 -20.25
N ALA A 65 -21.56 -14.61 -21.49
CA ALA A 65 -20.30 -15.15 -22.04
C ALA A 65 -19.17 -14.11 -22.04
N LEU A 66 -19.45 -12.86 -22.43
CA LEU A 66 -18.47 -11.77 -22.41
C LEU A 66 -17.98 -11.45 -21.00
N VAL A 67 -18.87 -11.45 -20.00
CA VAL A 67 -18.50 -11.25 -18.59
C VAL A 67 -17.54 -12.36 -18.13
N VAL A 68 -17.85 -13.61 -18.46
CA VAL A 68 -16.98 -14.76 -18.11
C VAL A 68 -15.62 -14.65 -18.81
N LEU A 69 -15.58 -14.28 -20.10
CA LEU A 69 -14.33 -14.07 -20.83
C LEU A 69 -13.48 -12.96 -20.20
N ALA A 70 -14.09 -11.83 -19.82
CA ALA A 70 -13.40 -10.74 -19.13
C ALA A 70 -12.81 -11.21 -17.78
N GLY A 71 -13.53 -12.07 -17.06
CA GLY A 71 -13.06 -12.74 -15.86
C GLY A 71 -11.82 -13.62 -16.12
N LYS A 72 -11.89 -14.51 -17.12
CA LYS A 72 -10.76 -15.37 -17.51
C LYS A 72 -9.52 -14.58 -17.91
N VAL A 73 -9.68 -13.51 -18.71
CA VAL A 73 -8.58 -12.62 -19.10
C VAL A 73 -7.95 -11.96 -17.86
N SER A 74 -8.77 -11.47 -16.92
CA SER A 74 -8.29 -10.86 -15.68
C SER A 74 -7.53 -11.85 -14.80
N GLU A 75 -8.05 -13.08 -14.68
CA GLU A 75 -7.41 -14.16 -13.94
C GLU A 75 -6.05 -14.53 -14.54
N TYR A 76 -5.98 -14.73 -15.86
CA TYR A 76 -4.71 -15.03 -16.53
C TYR A 76 -3.72 -13.89 -16.40
N ASN A 77 -4.15 -12.63 -16.56
CA ASN A 77 -3.27 -11.48 -16.36
C ASN A 77 -2.73 -11.40 -14.93
N ALA A 78 -3.55 -11.70 -13.92
CA ALA A 78 -3.11 -11.75 -12.53
C ALA A 78 -2.09 -12.87 -12.27
N LYS A 79 -2.27 -14.05 -12.89
CA LYS A 79 -1.33 -15.18 -12.80
C LYS A 79 -0.01 -14.91 -13.53
N MET A 80 -0.07 -14.24 -14.67
CA MET A 80 1.11 -13.91 -15.49
C MET A 80 1.88 -12.70 -14.96
N ASN A 81 1.24 -11.84 -14.16
CA ASN A 81 1.87 -10.69 -13.53
C ASN A 81 1.84 -10.82 -12.00
N PRO A 82 2.53 -11.81 -11.40
CA PRO A 82 2.62 -11.88 -9.96
C PRO A 82 3.32 -10.61 -9.48
N GLN A 83 2.73 -9.88 -8.52
CA GLN A 83 3.47 -8.87 -7.77
C GLN A 83 4.69 -9.57 -7.14
N CYS A 84 5.82 -9.51 -7.85
CA CYS A 84 7.02 -10.28 -7.54
C CYS A 84 7.42 -10.02 -6.08
N SER A 85 7.72 -11.07 -5.33
CA SER A 85 8.11 -10.94 -3.92
C SER A 85 9.29 -9.99 -3.74
N LYS A 86 10.22 -9.96 -4.72
CA LYS A 86 11.32 -9.00 -4.79
C LYS A 86 10.82 -7.56 -5.02
N CYS A 87 9.91 -7.34 -5.97
CA CYS A 87 9.32 -6.01 -6.22
C CYS A 87 8.51 -5.51 -5.01
N LYS A 88 7.72 -6.38 -4.36
CA LYS A 88 7.04 -6.07 -3.09
C LYS A 88 8.02 -5.72 -1.98
N ALA A 89 9.12 -6.47 -1.85
CA ALA A 89 10.14 -6.17 -0.86
C ALA A 89 10.86 -4.84 -1.15
N ALA A 90 11.12 -4.52 -2.43
CA ALA A 90 11.69 -3.24 -2.84
C ALA A 90 10.76 -2.06 -2.50
N ILE A 91 9.47 -2.17 -2.78
CA ILE A 91 8.46 -1.16 -2.41
C ILE A 91 8.40 -0.99 -0.89
N ARG A 92 8.41 -2.09 -0.13
CA ARG A 92 8.44 -2.03 1.35
C ARG A 92 9.68 -1.31 1.87
N LYS A 93 10.86 -1.61 1.32
CA LYS A 93 12.12 -0.92 1.68
C LYS A 93 12.03 0.57 1.38
N TYR A 94 11.58 0.93 0.18
CA TYR A 94 11.38 2.33 -0.22
C TYR A 94 10.45 3.06 0.75
N ASN A 95 9.27 2.49 1.05
CA ASN A 95 8.31 3.09 1.97
C ASN A 95 8.85 3.24 3.39
N TYR A 96 9.67 2.29 3.87
CA TYR A 96 10.34 2.40 5.16
C TYR A 96 11.36 3.55 5.16
N SER A 97 12.19 3.66 4.12
CA SER A 97 13.16 4.75 3.97
C SER A 97 12.48 6.12 3.94
N VAL A 98 11.36 6.26 3.22
CA VAL A 98 10.59 7.52 3.19
C VAL A 98 10.09 7.90 4.60
N LYS A 99 9.51 6.94 5.33
CA LYS A 99 9.02 7.18 6.70
C LYS A 99 10.12 7.60 7.68
N GLU A 100 11.31 7.00 7.59
CA GLU A 100 12.44 7.40 8.46
C GLU A 100 12.97 8.80 8.08
N ILE A 101 13.03 9.14 6.79
CA ILE A 101 13.40 10.50 6.35
C ILE A 101 12.40 11.53 6.89
N GLU A 102 11.11 11.25 6.84
CA GLU A 102 10.08 12.13 7.40
C GLU A 102 10.23 12.29 8.92
N ARG A 103 10.52 11.20 9.65
CA ARG A 103 10.79 11.27 11.09
C ARG A 103 11.99 12.16 11.39
N MET A 104 13.12 11.97 10.71
CA MET A 104 14.32 12.78 10.90
C MET A 104 14.09 14.26 10.60
N ARG A 105 13.30 14.58 9.57
CA ARG A 105 12.93 15.96 9.25
C ARG A 105 12.10 16.60 10.37
N ASN A 106 11.17 15.86 10.95
CA ASN A 106 10.38 16.34 12.07
C ASN A 106 11.23 16.55 13.33
N ASP A 107 12.12 15.62 13.65
CA ASP A 107 13.05 15.75 14.78
C ASP A 107 13.97 16.98 14.60
N TYR A 108 14.47 17.21 13.39
CA TYR A 108 15.27 18.39 13.07
C TYR A 108 14.49 19.71 13.20
N ALA A 109 13.23 19.73 12.76
CA ALA A 109 12.37 20.91 12.89
C ALA A 109 12.08 21.24 14.36
N ASP A 110 11.87 20.23 15.21
CA ASP A 110 11.69 20.41 16.66
C ASP A 110 12.97 20.96 17.31
N LEU A 111 14.14 20.42 16.98
CA LEU A 111 15.43 20.91 17.48
C LEU A 111 15.69 22.38 17.09
N LYS A 112 15.40 22.74 15.84
CA LYS A 112 15.58 24.12 15.38
C LYS A 112 14.73 25.12 16.18
N LYS A 113 13.48 24.75 16.49
CA LYS A 113 12.59 25.58 17.32
C LYS A 113 13.11 25.76 18.75
N GLU A 114 13.87 24.80 19.27
CA GLU A 114 14.46 24.91 20.61
C GLU A 114 15.68 25.81 20.68
N VAL A 115 16.55 25.75 19.66
CA VAL A 115 17.68 26.67 19.55
C VAL A 115 17.22 28.13 19.44
N GLU A 116 16.03 28.35 18.86
CA GLU A 116 15.43 29.67 18.72
C GLU A 116 14.72 30.18 19.99
N LYS A 117 14.48 29.34 21.01
CA LYS A 117 13.89 29.80 22.29
C LYS A 117 14.98 30.36 23.21
N PRO A 118 14.79 31.56 23.80
CA PRO A 118 15.70 32.08 24.82
C PRO A 118 15.75 31.13 26.02
N ALA A 119 16.87 31.11 26.73
CA ALA A 119 17.18 30.18 27.82
C ALA A 119 16.22 30.34 29.01
N GLU A 120 15.01 29.79 28.91
CA GLU A 120 14.03 29.81 29.99
C GLU A 120 14.26 28.62 30.93
N ASN A 121 14.65 28.97 32.16
CA ASN A 121 14.60 28.19 33.40
C ASN A 121 14.79 26.67 33.25
N LYS A 122 16.05 26.23 33.15
CA LYS A 122 16.46 24.85 33.43
C LYS A 122 16.09 24.49 34.88
N MET A 123 14.88 23.97 35.12
CA MET A 123 14.54 23.28 36.35
C MET A 123 15.55 22.13 36.55
N ASN A 124 16.00 21.90 37.79
CA ASN A 124 16.91 20.81 38.10
C ASN A 124 16.25 19.47 37.74
N MET A 125 16.90 18.64 36.91
CA MET A 125 16.34 17.35 36.45
C MET A 125 15.94 16.44 37.61
N LEU A 126 16.64 16.55 38.74
CA LEU A 126 16.31 15.86 39.98
C LEU A 126 14.91 16.24 40.50
N GLU A 127 14.60 17.54 40.53
CA GLU A 127 13.31 18.06 41.00
C GLU A 127 12.18 17.62 40.07
N PHE A 128 12.43 17.63 38.76
CA PHE A 128 11.48 17.15 37.77
C PHE A 128 11.15 15.67 37.97
N LEU A 129 12.16 14.82 38.13
CA LEU A 129 11.97 13.37 38.31
C LEU A 129 11.24 13.07 39.62
N ASN A 130 11.65 13.68 40.73
CA ASN A 130 11.01 13.45 42.03
C ASN A 130 9.56 13.93 42.06
N LYS A 131 9.21 15.01 41.34
CA LYS A 131 7.83 15.49 41.23
C LYS A 131 6.94 14.58 40.36
N ASN A 132 7.47 14.05 39.26
CA ASN A 132 6.69 13.29 38.28
C ASN A 132 6.68 11.78 38.52
N TYR A 133 7.65 11.27 39.27
CA TYR A 133 7.86 9.86 39.57
C TYR A 133 8.25 9.67 41.06
N PRO A 134 7.41 10.11 42.02
CA PRO A 134 7.76 10.13 43.44
C PRO A 134 7.98 8.74 44.02
N THR A 135 7.21 7.74 43.58
CA THR A 135 7.16 6.39 44.15
C THR A 135 7.47 5.28 43.14
N VAL A 136 7.82 5.64 41.90
CA VAL A 136 8.03 4.66 40.82
C VAL A 136 9.53 4.40 40.66
N ASP A 137 9.92 3.13 40.78
CA ASP A 137 11.32 2.70 40.72
C ASP A 137 11.79 2.34 39.30
N ASP A 138 10.88 2.03 38.37
CA ASP A 138 11.17 1.73 36.96
C ASP A 138 10.11 2.36 36.06
N PHE A 139 10.55 3.19 35.11
CA PHE A 139 9.70 3.86 34.14
C PHE A 139 10.41 4.08 32.80
N LEU A 140 9.64 4.30 31.74
CA LEU A 140 10.19 4.43 30.39
C LEU A 140 10.80 5.81 30.16
N LEU A 141 11.98 5.83 29.54
CA LEU A 141 12.64 7.08 29.13
C LEU A 141 11.80 7.85 28.09
N SER A 142 11.00 7.15 27.28
CA SER A 142 10.03 7.77 26.35
C SER A 142 8.98 8.59 27.09
N ASP A 143 8.53 8.11 28.25
CA ASP A 143 7.52 8.78 29.05
C ASP A 143 8.12 10.01 29.72
N VAL A 144 9.37 9.92 30.18
CA VAL A 144 10.13 11.07 30.70
C VAL A 144 10.26 12.14 29.62
N LYS A 145 10.68 11.75 28.41
CA LYS A 145 10.81 12.67 27.27
C LYS A 145 9.49 13.35 26.94
N LYS A 146 8.37 12.60 26.95
CA LYS A 146 7.04 13.13 26.69
C LYS A 146 6.61 14.14 27.77
N LYS A 147 6.70 13.77 29.06
CA LYS A 147 6.35 14.67 30.18
C LYS A 147 7.25 15.89 30.24
N TYR A 148 8.54 15.75 29.91
CA TYR A 148 9.47 16.87 29.87
C TYR A 148 9.09 17.87 28.76
N LYS A 149 8.73 17.37 27.57
CA LYS A 149 8.16 18.19 26.48
C LYS A 149 6.87 18.88 26.89
N GLU A 150 5.96 18.19 27.58
CA GLU A 150 4.70 18.78 28.05
C GLU A 150 4.91 19.85 29.13
N THR A 151 5.87 19.65 30.04
CA THR A 151 6.10 20.54 31.18
C THR A 151 6.87 21.80 30.78
N PHE A 152 7.89 21.66 29.94
CA PHE A 152 8.81 22.76 29.62
C PHE A 152 8.71 23.21 28.16
N GLY A 153 7.97 22.50 27.29
CA GLY A 153 7.95 22.78 25.86
C GLY A 153 9.29 22.52 25.17
N ILE A 154 10.16 21.71 25.78
CA ILE A 154 11.53 21.37 25.33
C ILE A 154 11.62 19.86 25.04
N VAL A 155 12.11 19.51 23.87
CA VAL A 155 12.33 18.17 23.32
C VAL A 155 13.81 17.82 23.39
N LYS A 156 14.19 17.05 24.40
CA LYS A 156 15.54 16.47 24.48
C LYS A 156 15.65 15.18 23.68
N THR A 157 16.81 14.96 23.06
CA THR A 157 17.16 13.63 22.50
C THR A 157 17.30 12.62 23.64
N PHE A 158 17.20 11.33 23.31
CA PHE A 158 17.34 10.28 24.33
C PHE A 158 18.73 10.30 24.98
N ASP A 159 19.77 10.63 24.21
CA ASP A 159 21.14 10.69 24.71
C ASP A 159 21.32 11.83 25.73
N ILE A 160 20.91 13.06 25.39
CA ILE A 160 20.98 14.21 26.30
C ILE A 160 20.15 13.95 27.56
N LEU A 161 18.94 13.42 27.40
CA LEU A 161 18.06 13.15 28.52
C LEU A 161 18.66 12.07 29.44
N SER A 162 19.33 11.08 28.87
CA SER A 162 20.00 10.02 29.64
C SER A 162 21.19 10.56 30.41
N GLU A 163 22.05 11.38 29.77
CA GLU A 163 23.19 12.03 30.42
C GLU A 163 22.76 12.88 31.62
N GLU A 164 21.70 13.69 31.46
CA GLU A 164 21.21 14.54 32.54
C GLU A 164 20.55 13.76 33.69
N ILE A 165 19.86 12.65 33.39
CA ILE A 165 19.27 11.77 34.40
C ILE A 165 20.38 11.07 35.20
N GLU A 166 21.39 10.51 34.52
CA GLU A 166 22.49 9.81 35.19
C GLU A 166 23.38 10.79 35.98
N ALA A 167 23.50 12.04 35.54
CA ALA A 167 24.18 13.10 36.28
C ALA A 167 23.57 13.37 37.67
N THR A 168 22.30 13.00 37.90
CA THR A 168 21.66 13.11 39.22
C THR A 168 22.20 12.10 40.24
N LYS A 169 22.88 11.02 39.78
CA LYS A 169 23.40 9.91 40.59
C LYS A 169 22.35 9.13 41.40
N LEU A 170 21.07 9.44 41.29
CA LEU A 170 19.96 8.72 41.94
C LEU A 170 19.20 7.81 40.98
N PHE A 171 19.46 7.94 39.68
CA PHE A 171 18.79 7.17 38.65
C PHE A 171 19.82 6.64 37.66
N LYS A 172 19.50 5.50 37.04
CA LYS A 172 20.30 4.84 36.02
C LYS A 172 19.45 4.52 34.81
N VAL A 173 19.98 4.77 33.61
CA VAL A 173 19.30 4.39 32.37
C VAL A 173 19.82 3.03 31.90
N SER A 174 18.92 2.16 31.48
CA SER A 174 19.25 0.84 30.95
C SER A 174 18.44 0.53 29.71
N ARG A 175 18.97 -0.30 28.82
CA ARG A 175 18.30 -0.68 27.58
C ARG A 175 17.98 -2.16 27.58
N ILE A 176 16.70 -2.51 27.47
CA ILE A 176 16.21 -3.89 27.45
C ILE A 176 15.33 -4.05 26.21
N HIS A 177 15.62 -5.02 25.33
CA HIS A 177 14.86 -5.28 24.10
C HIS A 177 14.55 -4.02 23.24
N ASN A 178 15.55 -3.15 23.04
CA ASN A 178 15.40 -1.86 22.35
C ASN A 178 14.52 -0.81 23.03
N VAL A 179 14.15 -1.01 24.29
CA VAL A 179 13.40 -0.06 25.11
C VAL A 179 14.31 0.51 26.20
N TYR A 180 14.28 1.83 26.39
CA TYR A 180 15.05 2.51 27.42
C TYR A 180 14.24 2.67 28.71
N HIS A 181 14.79 2.16 29.81
CA HIS A 181 14.24 2.18 31.16
C HIS A 181 15.07 3.08 32.06
N VAL A 182 14.41 3.88 32.88
CA VAL A 182 15.01 4.68 33.94
C VAL A 182 14.69 4.01 35.27
N LYS A 183 15.74 3.64 36.01
CA LYS A 183 15.62 2.98 37.31
C LYS A 183 16.17 3.85 38.43
N ARG A 184 15.46 3.91 39.55
CA ARG A 184 15.96 4.53 40.79
C ARG A 184 17.02 3.62 41.43
N LEU A 185 18.11 4.22 41.92
CA LEU A 185 19.22 3.54 42.61
C LEU A 185 18.97 3.39 44.11
#